data_AF-A0A1J9Q6F5-F1
#
_entry.id   AF-A0A1J9Q6F5-F1
#
_cell.length_a   1.000
_cell.length_b   1.000
_cell.length_c   1.000
_cell.angle_alpha   90.00
_cell.angle_beta   90.00
_cell.angle_gamma   90.00
#
_symmetry.space_group_name_H-M   'P 1'
#
loop_
_entity.id
_entity.type
_entity.pdbx_description
1 polymer ?
#
loop_
_entity_poly.entity_id
_entity_poly.type
_entity_poly.pdbx_seq_one_letter_code
_entity_poly.pdbx_strand_id
1 'polypeptide(L)'
;MVSRWLRRFSSTPSWRSNNNNGAPNSREAPFSVFRDVPALRQYRKQLLLSKRTVGLVPTMGALHDGHLSLIRQAAIENTDVFVSIFVNPTQFGVNEDLDKYPRTWEADIQKLKELDEELASAASGEACLTKAGSVRGRISAIFAPTSKVMYPTLPPTSEPDGYGSFVTITPLATLLEGASRPVFFRGVATVCMKLFNIMTPDRVYFGQKDVQQTVVIKRMVKDLHVGTDVKLGPTIREADGLAMSSRNVMLGARRRKVGLVLYKALKEAERAYLSGKRDREEILGPANRLVESIAREQQALPPSERAIFELDYISLADSDSLEELQVVDDSKGAVLSGAVKMLPLESPQPGEDCGENGGDNPVRLIDNIII
;
A
#
# COMPACT_ATOMS: atom_id res chain seq x y z
N MET A 1 32.67 40.65 25.53
CA MET A 1 32.90 39.55 24.57
C MET A 1 31.61 38.77 24.30
N VAL A 2 30.50 39.48 24.01
CA VAL A 2 29.20 38.91 23.59
C VAL A 2 28.49 39.99 22.76
N SER A 3 28.73 40.06 21.45
CA SER A 3 27.95 40.96 20.54
C SER A 3 28.16 40.71 19.04
N ARG A 4 28.50 39.49 18.60
CA ARG A 4 28.89 39.26 17.19
C ARG A 4 28.13 38.18 16.40
N TRP A 5 26.92 37.80 16.82
CA TRP A 5 26.16 36.72 16.16
C TRP A 5 24.68 37.05 15.82
N LEU A 6 24.32 38.32 15.63
CA LEU A 6 22.94 38.71 15.25
C LEU A 6 22.86 39.61 14.00
N ARG A 7 23.67 39.35 12.98
CA ARG A 7 23.47 39.97 11.66
C ARG A 7 23.70 38.97 10.53
N ARG A 8 22.61 38.36 10.04
CA ARG A 8 22.33 38.04 8.62
C ARG A 8 21.15 37.07 8.51
N PHE A 9 19.93 37.56 8.67
CA PHE A 9 18.74 37.01 8.01
C PHE A 9 17.78 38.15 7.72
N SER A 10 18.20 39.04 6.83
CA SER A 10 17.35 40.03 6.18
C SER A 10 17.83 40.14 4.75
N SER A 11 17.41 39.17 3.93
CA SER A 11 17.38 39.32 2.49
C SER A 11 15.94 39.10 2.07
N THR A 12 15.19 40.18 1.93
CA THR A 12 13.99 40.20 1.08
C THR A 12 14.41 39.78 -0.32
N PRO A 13 13.93 38.65 -0.87
CA PRO A 13 14.11 38.38 -2.28
C PRO A 13 13.16 39.33 -3.02
N SER A 14 13.71 40.17 -3.89
CA SER A 14 12.91 40.86 -4.90
C SER A 14 12.31 39.80 -5.82
N TRP A 15 11.00 39.58 -5.68
CA TRP A 15 10.24 38.73 -6.59
C TRP A 15 10.17 39.42 -7.95
N ARG A 16 11.06 39.04 -8.88
CA ARG A 16 10.79 39.24 -10.31
C ARG A 16 9.75 38.21 -10.72
N SER A 17 8.56 38.67 -11.11
CA SER A 17 7.53 37.86 -11.73
C SER A 17 8.05 37.32 -13.06
N ASN A 18 8.57 36.10 -13.08
CA ASN A 18 8.80 35.41 -14.33
C ASN A 18 7.48 34.74 -14.73
N ASN A 19 6.71 35.47 -15.51
CA ASN A 19 5.39 35.10 -15.99
C ASN A 19 5.54 34.12 -17.16
N ASN A 20 6.03 32.91 -16.89
CA ASN A 20 5.94 31.80 -17.83
C ASN A 20 4.67 30.99 -17.51
N ASN A 21 3.52 31.58 -17.81
CA ASN A 21 2.28 30.86 -18.05
C ASN A 21 2.42 30.10 -19.38
N GLY A 22 3.16 29.00 -19.37
CA GLY A 22 3.04 27.96 -20.38
C GLY A 22 1.91 27.04 -19.97
N ALA A 23 0.67 27.37 -20.34
CA ALA A 23 -0.42 26.42 -20.31
C ALA A 23 -0.05 25.22 -21.20
N PRO A 24 -0.02 23.98 -20.69
CA PRO A 24 0.23 22.82 -21.54
C PRO A 24 -1.09 22.42 -22.20
N ASN A 25 -1.52 23.20 -23.17
CA ASN A 25 -2.66 22.85 -24.00
C ASN A 25 -2.21 21.82 -25.05
N SER A 26 -2.16 20.55 -24.65
CA SER A 26 -2.06 19.39 -25.56
C SER A 26 -3.02 18.31 -25.07
N ARG A 27 -4.33 18.50 -25.33
CA ARG A 27 -5.43 17.65 -24.80
C ARG A 27 -5.18 17.31 -23.33
N GLU A 28 -5.31 18.34 -22.48
CA GLU A 28 -4.98 18.28 -21.05
C GLU A 28 -5.49 16.98 -20.42
N ALA A 29 -4.59 16.22 -19.80
CA ALA A 29 -4.98 15.11 -18.96
C ALA A 29 -6.04 15.60 -17.95
N PRO A 30 -7.05 14.79 -17.60
CA PRO A 30 -8.18 15.28 -16.82
C PRO A 30 -7.82 15.70 -15.38
N PHE A 31 -6.56 15.50 -14.98
CA PHE A 31 -5.98 15.86 -13.69
C PHE A 31 -4.62 16.52 -13.87
N SER A 32 -4.22 17.30 -12.86
CA SER A 32 -2.89 17.91 -12.80
C SER A 32 -1.85 16.95 -12.22
N VAL A 33 -0.65 16.88 -12.81
CA VAL A 33 0.48 16.12 -12.26
C VAL A 33 1.44 17.06 -11.54
N PHE A 34 1.63 16.86 -10.25
CA PHE A 34 2.54 17.62 -9.40
C PHE A 34 3.81 16.82 -9.10
N ARG A 35 4.97 17.43 -9.32
CA ARG A 35 6.29 16.87 -8.99
C ARG A 35 6.91 17.49 -7.73
N ASP A 36 6.42 18.65 -7.32
CA ASP A 36 6.95 19.45 -6.21
C ASP A 36 5.89 19.81 -5.17
N VAL A 37 6.32 19.90 -3.91
CA VAL A 37 5.46 20.18 -2.75
C VAL A 37 4.80 21.56 -2.78
N PRO A 38 5.49 22.68 -3.12
CA PRO A 38 4.88 24.01 -3.05
C PRO A 38 3.67 24.19 -3.98
N ALA A 39 3.78 23.70 -5.22
CA ALA A 39 2.70 23.80 -6.21
C ALA A 39 1.46 22.99 -5.77
N LEU A 40 1.67 21.76 -5.28
CA LEU A 40 0.57 20.93 -4.78
C LEU A 40 -0.11 21.55 -3.55
N ARG A 41 0.67 22.13 -2.63
CA ARG A 41 0.11 22.83 -1.45
C ARG A 41 -0.71 24.04 -1.84
N GLN A 42 -0.27 24.80 -2.84
CA GLN A 42 -1.04 25.93 -3.36
C GLN A 42 -2.38 25.46 -3.95
N TYR A 43 -2.36 24.39 -4.74
CA TYR A 43 -3.56 23.79 -5.31
C TYR A 43 -4.53 23.29 -4.21
N ARG A 44 -4.03 22.53 -3.23
CA ARG A 44 -4.84 22.08 -2.09
C ARG A 44 -5.46 23.24 -1.32
N LYS A 45 -4.70 24.32 -1.08
CA LYS A 45 -5.20 25.51 -0.39
C LYS A 45 -6.36 26.16 -1.14
N GLN A 46 -6.31 26.21 -2.47
CA GLN A 46 -7.41 26.73 -3.29
C GLN A 46 -8.67 25.87 -3.16
N LEU A 47 -8.52 24.53 -3.18
CA LEU A 47 -9.63 23.60 -2.95
C LEU A 47 -10.26 23.81 -1.57
N LEU A 48 -9.44 23.93 -0.52
CA LEU A 48 -9.91 24.16 0.84
C LEU A 48 -10.70 25.48 0.95
N LEU A 49 -10.18 26.58 0.40
CA LEU A 49 -10.88 27.88 0.38
C LEU A 49 -12.20 27.84 -0.41
N SER A 50 -12.30 26.91 -1.36
CA SER A 50 -13.51 26.66 -2.15
C SER A 50 -14.46 25.64 -1.49
N LYS A 51 -14.21 25.25 -0.23
CA LYS A 51 -14.96 24.23 0.52
C LYS A 51 -15.04 22.86 -0.18
N ARG A 52 -13.99 22.52 -0.96
CA ARG A 52 -13.84 21.23 -1.63
C ARG A 52 -13.08 20.25 -0.75
N THR A 53 -13.54 19.00 -0.72
CA THR A 53 -12.97 17.91 0.08
C THR A 53 -12.01 17.07 -0.74
N VAL A 54 -10.93 16.63 -0.13
CA VAL A 54 -9.87 15.83 -0.77
C VAL A 54 -9.79 14.44 -0.13
N GLY A 55 -10.02 13.42 -0.96
CA GLY A 55 -9.68 12.04 -0.65
C GLY A 55 -8.29 11.70 -1.18
N LEU A 56 -7.41 11.16 -0.35
CA LEU A 56 -6.06 10.73 -0.75
C LEU A 56 -5.98 9.20 -0.87
N VAL A 57 -5.47 8.71 -1.99
CA VAL A 57 -5.04 7.31 -2.18
C VAL A 57 -3.51 7.26 -2.32
N PRO A 58 -2.77 6.93 -1.25
CA PRO A 58 -1.33 6.74 -1.34
C PRO A 58 -0.97 5.44 -2.05
N THR A 59 -0.12 5.49 -3.06
CA THR A 59 0.37 4.30 -3.78
C THR A 59 1.87 4.39 -4.07
N MET A 60 2.47 3.25 -4.40
CA MET A 60 3.83 3.16 -4.95
C MET A 60 3.86 3.05 -6.48
N GLY A 61 2.72 3.19 -7.17
CA GLY A 61 2.58 2.89 -8.60
C GLY A 61 2.27 1.42 -8.88
N ALA A 62 2.46 0.98 -10.12
CA ALA A 62 2.10 -0.36 -10.60
C ALA A 62 0.64 -0.70 -10.25
N LEU A 63 -0.25 0.18 -10.69
CA LEU A 63 -1.65 0.19 -10.29
C LEU A 63 -2.40 -1.05 -10.80
N HIS A 64 -3.38 -1.50 -10.03
CA HIS A 64 -4.22 -2.66 -10.31
C HIS A 64 -5.60 -2.42 -9.71
N ASP A 65 -6.57 -3.32 -9.92
CA ASP A 65 -7.98 -3.06 -9.56
C ASP A 65 -8.19 -2.79 -8.07
N GLY A 66 -7.36 -3.37 -7.20
CA GLY A 66 -7.26 -2.98 -5.80
C GLY A 66 -7.09 -1.46 -5.59
N HIS A 67 -6.11 -0.85 -6.26
CA HIS A 67 -5.90 0.61 -6.20
C HIS A 67 -7.07 1.39 -6.80
N LEU A 68 -7.58 0.95 -7.96
CA LEU A 68 -8.68 1.62 -8.64
C LEU A 68 -9.97 1.59 -7.79
N SER A 69 -10.21 0.51 -7.05
CA SER A 69 -11.34 0.41 -6.11
C SER A 69 -11.28 1.45 -4.99
N LEU A 70 -10.09 1.73 -4.45
CA LEU A 70 -9.89 2.78 -3.44
C LEU A 70 -10.13 4.17 -4.02
N ILE A 71 -9.71 4.42 -5.25
CA ILE A 71 -9.95 5.70 -5.95
C ILE A 71 -11.45 5.90 -6.22
N ARG A 72 -12.18 4.85 -6.63
CA ARG A 72 -13.64 4.89 -6.76
C ARG A 72 -14.31 5.25 -5.42
N GLN A 73 -13.90 4.59 -4.33
CA GLN A 73 -14.41 4.92 -3.00
C GLN A 73 -14.11 6.39 -2.62
N ALA A 74 -12.89 6.85 -2.88
CA ALA A 74 -12.49 8.23 -2.63
C ALA A 74 -13.35 9.25 -3.38
N ALA A 75 -13.71 8.94 -4.63
CA ALA A 75 -14.55 9.78 -5.49
C ALA A 75 -16.04 9.77 -5.09
N ILE A 76 -16.52 8.74 -4.40
CA ILE A 76 -17.88 8.73 -3.83
C ILE A 76 -17.96 9.70 -2.64
N GLU A 77 -16.93 9.73 -1.79
CA GLU A 77 -16.97 10.44 -0.51
C GLU A 77 -16.40 11.88 -0.57
N ASN A 78 -15.72 12.26 -1.66
CA ASN A 78 -15.03 13.56 -1.78
C ASN A 78 -15.30 14.24 -3.13
N THR A 79 -15.04 15.56 -3.21
CA THR A 79 -15.12 16.30 -4.48
C THR A 79 -13.86 16.15 -5.34
N ASP A 80 -12.74 15.83 -4.70
CA ASP A 80 -11.42 15.73 -5.33
C ASP A 80 -10.69 14.50 -4.83
N VAL A 81 -10.08 13.77 -5.75
CA VAL A 81 -9.22 12.64 -5.42
C VAL A 81 -7.79 12.96 -5.78
N PHE A 82 -6.92 12.86 -4.78
CA PHE A 82 -5.48 12.93 -4.93
C PHE A 82 -4.92 11.51 -4.92
N VAL A 83 -4.05 11.20 -5.86
CA VAL A 83 -3.32 9.93 -5.90
C VAL A 83 -1.83 10.23 -5.77
N SER A 84 -1.13 9.60 -4.83
CA SER A 84 0.33 9.66 -4.82
C SER A 84 0.91 8.44 -5.52
N ILE A 85 1.94 8.63 -6.34
CA ILE A 85 2.74 7.57 -6.94
C ILE A 85 4.18 7.81 -6.50
N PHE A 86 4.61 7.10 -5.46
CA PHE A 86 5.96 7.25 -4.92
C PHE A 86 6.47 5.93 -4.34
N VAL A 87 7.46 5.32 -5.00
CA VAL A 87 8.20 4.18 -4.43
C VAL A 87 9.10 4.71 -3.32
N ASN A 88 8.64 4.56 -2.09
CA ASN A 88 9.33 5.11 -0.92
C ASN A 88 10.54 4.25 -0.53
N PRO A 89 11.79 4.73 -0.59
CA PRO A 89 12.96 3.91 -0.25
C PRO A 89 13.01 3.45 1.21
N THR A 90 12.45 4.24 2.15
CA THR A 90 12.63 3.99 3.59
C THR A 90 11.83 2.82 4.15
N GLN A 91 10.86 2.33 3.38
CA GLN A 91 10.11 1.12 3.73
C GLN A 91 10.70 -0.12 3.06
N PHE A 92 11.86 -0.01 2.40
CA PHE A 92 12.59 -1.17 1.90
C PHE A 92 13.85 -1.36 2.76
N GLY A 93 14.03 -2.57 3.28
CA GLY A 93 15.28 -2.98 3.91
C GLY A 93 16.44 -3.04 2.90
N VAL A 94 17.68 -3.06 3.39
CA VAL A 94 18.90 -3.05 2.56
C VAL A 94 18.92 -4.16 1.50
N ASN A 95 18.36 -5.33 1.83
CA ASN A 95 18.33 -6.50 0.95
C ASN A 95 16.94 -6.76 0.34
N GLU A 96 16.05 -5.78 0.34
CA GLU A 96 14.71 -5.89 -0.24
C GLU A 96 14.66 -5.44 -1.71
N ASP A 97 13.47 -5.51 -2.30
CA ASP A 97 13.23 -5.41 -3.74
C ASP A 97 13.12 -3.97 -4.28
N LEU A 98 13.76 -2.97 -3.66
CA LEU A 98 13.61 -1.56 -4.05
C LEU A 98 13.97 -1.31 -5.53
N ASP A 99 15.10 -1.86 -5.98
CA ASP A 99 15.60 -1.67 -7.36
C ASP A 99 14.77 -2.44 -8.39
N LYS A 100 14.06 -3.47 -7.95
CA LYS A 100 13.26 -4.37 -8.79
C LYS A 100 11.77 -4.04 -8.75
N TYR A 101 11.35 -3.10 -7.88
CA TYR A 101 9.96 -2.72 -7.75
C TYR A 101 9.43 -2.14 -9.08
N PRO A 102 8.28 -2.62 -9.59
CA PRO A 102 7.77 -2.20 -10.89
C PRO A 102 7.48 -0.71 -10.92
N ARG A 103 7.97 -0.02 -11.97
CA ARG A 103 7.75 1.41 -12.23
C ARG A 103 7.12 1.59 -13.60
N THR A 104 5.80 1.65 -13.63
CA THR A 104 5.00 1.59 -14.86
C THR A 104 4.24 2.89 -15.11
N TRP A 105 4.96 4.02 -15.20
CA TRP A 105 4.38 5.36 -15.26
C TRP A 105 3.30 5.50 -16.35
N GLU A 106 3.60 5.10 -17.58
CA GLU A 106 2.69 5.21 -18.72
C GLU A 106 1.42 4.39 -18.49
N ALA A 107 1.55 3.15 -18.01
CA ALA A 107 0.42 2.27 -17.73
C ALA A 107 -0.42 2.77 -16.56
N ASP A 108 0.21 3.29 -15.51
CA ASP A 108 -0.47 3.86 -14.34
C ASP A 108 -1.30 5.08 -14.75
N ILE A 109 -0.72 6.00 -15.52
CA ILE A 109 -1.43 7.19 -16.01
C ILE A 109 -2.57 6.82 -16.96
N GLN A 110 -2.40 5.80 -17.81
CA GLN A 110 -3.46 5.33 -18.68
C GLN A 110 -4.66 4.79 -17.88
N LYS A 111 -4.42 3.92 -16.89
CA LYS A 111 -5.46 3.41 -15.98
C LYS A 111 -6.17 4.54 -15.22
N LEU A 112 -5.44 5.56 -14.79
CA LEU A 112 -6.01 6.72 -14.11
C LEU A 112 -6.88 7.58 -15.04
N LYS A 113 -6.52 7.72 -16.31
CA LYS A 113 -7.35 8.43 -17.30
C LYS A 113 -8.64 7.68 -17.58
N GLU A 114 -8.55 6.38 -17.85
CA GLU A 114 -9.72 5.51 -18.06
C GLU A 114 -10.66 5.52 -16.86
N LEU A 115 -10.10 5.44 -15.65
CA LEU A 115 -10.90 5.53 -14.44
C LEU A 115 -11.53 6.92 -14.28
N ASP A 116 -10.83 8.00 -14.60
CA ASP A 116 -11.42 9.33 -14.49
C ASP A 116 -12.56 9.56 -15.51
N GLU A 117 -12.48 8.97 -16.71
CA GLU A 117 -13.57 8.93 -17.70
C GLU A 117 -14.78 8.11 -17.19
N GLU A 118 -14.51 6.97 -16.54
CA GLU A 118 -15.54 6.17 -15.86
C GLU A 118 -16.25 7.02 -14.78
N LEU A 119 -15.48 7.70 -13.92
CA LEU A 119 -16.02 8.57 -12.87
C LEU A 119 -16.80 9.76 -13.44
N ALA A 120 -16.35 10.32 -14.58
CA ALA A 120 -17.06 11.38 -15.29
C ALA A 120 -18.45 10.93 -15.75
N SER A 121 -18.51 9.75 -16.38
CA SER A 121 -19.73 9.14 -16.90
C SER A 121 -20.68 8.73 -15.78
N ALA A 122 -20.13 8.30 -14.64
CA ALA A 122 -20.90 8.00 -13.44
C ALA A 122 -21.51 9.26 -12.82
N ALA A 123 -20.80 10.39 -12.86
CA ALA A 123 -21.30 11.66 -12.36
C ALA A 123 -22.38 12.30 -13.26
N SER A 124 -22.34 12.06 -14.59
CA SER A 124 -23.36 12.53 -15.55
C SER A 124 -24.66 11.70 -15.53
N GLY A 125 -24.67 10.56 -14.83
CA GLY A 125 -25.82 9.64 -14.80
C GLY A 125 -25.93 8.74 -16.03
N GLU A 126 -24.91 8.70 -16.89
CA GLU A 126 -24.88 7.91 -18.11
C GLU A 126 -24.38 6.47 -17.88
N ALA A 127 -23.68 6.21 -16.77
CA ALA A 127 -23.17 4.88 -16.43
C ALA A 127 -24.06 4.12 -15.43
N CYS A 128 -24.36 2.86 -15.76
CA CYS A 128 -24.97 1.88 -14.87
C CYS A 128 -23.91 1.37 -13.86
N LEU A 129 -23.61 2.18 -12.84
CA LEU A 129 -22.98 1.68 -11.61
C LEU A 129 -24.07 1.48 -10.55
N THR A 130 -24.12 0.27 -10.03
CA THR A 130 -25.18 -0.32 -9.23
C THR A 130 -25.26 0.28 -7.82
N LYS A 131 -25.74 1.52 -7.70
CA LYS A 131 -26.64 2.02 -6.63
C LYS A 131 -26.78 3.54 -6.77
N ALA A 132 -28.03 4.00 -6.76
CA ALA A 132 -28.40 5.41 -6.67
C ALA A 132 -27.67 6.09 -5.50
N GLY A 133 -26.78 7.07 -5.80
CA GLY A 133 -26.02 7.79 -4.77
C GLY A 133 -24.67 8.38 -5.21
N SER A 134 -24.56 8.76 -6.48
CA SER A 134 -23.61 9.70 -7.12
C SER A 134 -22.16 9.70 -6.64
N VAL A 135 -21.27 9.11 -7.46
CA VAL A 135 -19.87 9.57 -7.56
C VAL A 135 -19.88 11.09 -7.71
N ARG A 136 -19.22 11.82 -6.81
CA ARG A 136 -19.19 13.30 -6.78
C ARG A 136 -17.83 13.86 -7.16
N GLY A 137 -16.79 13.07 -6.93
CA GLY A 137 -15.41 13.45 -7.10
C GLY A 137 -14.82 12.97 -8.40
N ARG A 138 -13.72 13.62 -8.77
CA ARG A 138 -12.88 13.27 -9.90
C ARG A 138 -11.45 13.20 -9.44
N ILE A 139 -10.61 12.50 -10.21
CA ILE A 139 -9.18 12.57 -9.99
C ILE A 139 -8.77 13.99 -10.38
N SER A 140 -8.16 14.74 -9.45
CA SER A 140 -7.81 16.13 -9.71
C SER A 140 -6.32 16.42 -9.54
N ALA A 141 -5.62 15.60 -8.75
CA ALA A 141 -4.16 15.68 -8.66
C ALA A 141 -3.47 14.31 -8.58
N ILE A 142 -2.39 14.15 -9.34
CA ILE A 142 -1.40 13.09 -9.17
C ILE A 142 -0.14 13.71 -8.57
N PHE A 143 0.30 13.23 -7.42
CA PHE A 143 1.59 13.62 -6.85
C PHE A 143 2.63 12.53 -7.09
N ALA A 144 3.62 12.82 -7.92
CA ALA A 144 4.65 11.87 -8.31
C ALA A 144 6.05 12.44 -8.06
N PRO A 145 6.43 12.68 -6.79
CA PRO A 145 7.69 13.32 -6.44
C PRO A 145 8.88 12.39 -6.68
N THR A 146 10.07 12.99 -6.80
CA THR A 146 11.32 12.24 -6.68
C THR A 146 11.68 12.02 -5.21
N SER A 147 12.59 11.08 -4.94
CA SER A 147 13.14 10.88 -3.58
C SER A 147 13.77 12.15 -3.02
N LYS A 148 14.37 13.02 -3.85
CA LYS A 148 14.96 14.28 -3.41
C LYS A 148 13.90 15.30 -2.97
N VAL A 149 12.75 15.34 -3.64
CA VAL A 149 11.62 16.18 -3.24
C VAL A 149 11.05 15.71 -1.89
N MET A 150 10.89 14.39 -1.72
CA MET A 150 10.42 13.82 -0.46
C MET A 150 11.46 13.96 0.65
N TYR A 151 12.74 13.78 0.37
CA TYR A 151 13.84 13.76 1.34
C TYR A 151 14.95 14.75 0.94
N PRO A 152 14.73 16.07 1.18
CA PRO A 152 15.59 17.12 0.64
C PRO A 152 16.93 17.29 1.34
N THR A 153 17.02 17.01 2.65
CA THR A 153 18.22 17.25 3.46
C THR A 153 19.21 16.08 3.39
N LEU A 154 18.76 14.89 3.77
CA LEU A 154 19.52 13.65 3.73
C LEU A 154 18.59 12.55 3.22
N PRO A 155 19.02 11.66 2.30
CA PRO A 155 18.28 10.44 2.06
C PRO A 155 18.26 9.65 3.37
N PRO A 156 17.09 9.41 3.97
CA PRO A 156 16.99 8.54 5.13
C PRO A 156 17.53 7.16 4.78
N THR A 157 18.19 6.57 5.76
CA THR A 157 18.86 5.29 5.59
C THR A 157 17.92 4.12 5.96
N SER A 158 18.17 2.94 5.40
CA SER A 158 17.28 1.78 5.47
C SER A 158 17.68 0.78 6.57
N GLU A 159 18.60 1.16 7.46
CA GLU A 159 18.99 0.37 8.62
C GLU A 159 18.06 0.66 9.82
N PRO A 160 17.81 -0.31 10.70
CA PRO A 160 16.98 -0.14 11.89
C PRO A 160 17.37 1.04 12.80
N ASP A 161 18.67 1.31 12.92
CA ASP A 161 19.29 2.41 13.68
C ASP A 161 19.78 3.56 12.80
N GLY A 162 19.37 3.56 11.52
CA GLY A 162 19.76 4.54 10.54
C GLY A 162 19.34 5.99 10.86
N TYR A 163 20.11 6.95 10.34
CA TYR A 163 19.84 8.38 10.51
C TYR A 163 18.72 8.89 9.60
N GLY A 164 17.86 9.75 10.15
CA GLY A 164 16.75 10.40 9.45
C GLY A 164 15.71 10.96 10.41
N SER A 165 14.73 11.70 9.88
CA SER A 165 13.53 12.07 10.65
C SER A 165 12.45 11.04 10.37
N PHE A 166 12.07 10.28 11.38
CA PHE A 166 11.13 9.17 11.27
C PHE A 166 9.94 9.34 12.20
N VAL A 167 8.84 8.67 11.83
CA VAL A 167 7.69 8.40 12.69
C VAL A 167 7.64 6.90 12.92
N THR A 168 7.56 6.48 14.18
CA THR A 168 7.47 5.07 14.57
C THR A 168 6.30 4.88 15.53
N ILE A 169 5.50 3.84 15.30
CA ILE A 169 4.31 3.53 16.10
C ILE A 169 4.58 2.22 16.85
N THR A 170 4.95 2.31 18.12
CA THR A 170 5.25 1.14 18.96
C THR A 170 4.06 0.81 19.88
N PRO A 171 3.84 -0.48 20.21
CA PRO A 171 4.58 -1.66 19.74
C PRO A 171 4.13 -2.19 18.38
N LEU A 172 3.04 -1.66 17.79
CA LEU A 172 2.42 -2.20 16.57
C LEU A 172 3.39 -2.41 15.40
N ALA A 173 4.35 -1.51 15.20
CA ALA A 173 5.33 -1.58 14.12
C ALA A 173 6.38 -2.69 14.26
N THR A 174 6.48 -3.35 15.43
CA THR A 174 7.48 -4.40 15.70
C THR A 174 6.89 -5.81 15.80
N LEU A 175 5.57 -5.96 15.69
CA LEU A 175 4.86 -7.24 15.70
C LEU A 175 4.73 -7.79 14.28
N LEU A 176 4.45 -9.09 14.12
CA LEU A 176 4.06 -9.72 12.84
C LEU A 176 4.97 -9.31 11.65
N GLU A 177 4.43 -8.63 10.63
CA GLU A 177 5.23 -8.14 9.48
C GLU A 177 6.41 -7.25 9.90
N GLY A 178 6.25 -6.50 10.99
CA GLY A 178 7.28 -5.64 11.55
C GLY A 178 8.44 -6.42 12.16
N ALA A 179 8.17 -7.62 12.68
CA ALA A 179 9.23 -8.51 13.16
C ALA A 179 10.06 -9.06 11.98
N SER A 180 9.38 -9.48 10.89
CA SER A 180 10.05 -9.96 9.68
C SER A 180 10.70 -8.81 8.87
N ARG A 181 10.21 -7.58 8.98
CA ARG A 181 10.67 -6.39 8.24
C ARG A 181 10.86 -5.18 9.17
N PRO A 182 11.96 -5.14 9.96
CA PRO A 182 12.14 -4.18 11.07
C PRO A 182 12.06 -2.69 10.73
N VAL A 183 12.29 -2.31 9.47
CA VAL A 183 12.23 -0.91 9.02
C VAL A 183 10.96 -0.54 8.27
N PHE A 184 10.13 -1.53 7.91
CA PHE A 184 9.02 -1.35 6.99
C PHE A 184 8.01 -0.32 7.50
N PHE A 185 7.46 -0.55 8.69
CA PHE A 185 6.42 0.34 9.23
C PHE A 185 6.94 1.71 9.68
N ARG A 186 8.21 1.82 10.08
CA ARG A 186 8.86 3.12 10.28
C ARG A 186 8.87 3.91 8.97
N GLY A 187 9.26 3.28 7.86
CA GLY A 187 9.23 3.90 6.53
C GLY A 187 7.81 4.31 6.10
N VAL A 188 6.85 3.41 6.27
CA VAL A 188 5.43 3.62 5.92
C VAL A 188 4.81 4.77 6.73
N ALA A 189 4.94 4.76 8.07
CA ALA A 189 4.42 5.82 8.92
C ALA A 189 5.07 7.18 8.60
N THR A 190 6.38 7.18 8.35
CA THR A 190 7.13 8.40 7.97
C THR A 190 6.62 8.98 6.65
N VAL A 191 6.49 8.18 5.59
CA VAL A 191 6.05 8.68 4.30
C VAL A 191 4.57 9.12 4.33
N CYS A 192 3.71 8.36 5.04
CA CYS A 192 2.31 8.74 5.19
C CYS A 192 2.16 10.05 5.95
N MET A 193 2.89 10.25 7.06
CA MET A 193 2.89 11.52 7.79
C MET A 193 3.34 12.68 6.89
N LYS A 194 4.33 12.49 6.03
CA LYS A 194 4.75 13.52 5.07
C LYS A 194 3.64 13.81 4.06
N LEU A 195 3.03 12.79 3.47
CA LEU A 195 1.92 12.96 2.53
C LEU A 195 0.74 13.68 3.19
N PHE A 196 0.37 13.35 4.43
CA PHE A 196 -0.70 14.00 5.17
C PHE A 196 -0.40 15.48 5.43
N ASN A 197 0.84 15.82 5.75
CA ASN A 197 1.28 17.22 5.91
C ASN A 197 1.44 17.99 4.58
N ILE A 198 1.63 17.29 3.47
CA ILE A 198 1.74 17.92 2.14
C ILE A 198 0.35 18.19 1.57
N MET A 199 -0.54 17.19 1.67
CA MET A 199 -1.81 17.16 0.96
C MET A 199 -3.00 17.53 1.84
N THR A 200 -2.87 17.44 3.17
CA THR A 200 -3.94 17.73 4.15
C THR A 200 -5.31 17.18 3.70
N PRO A 201 -5.40 15.86 3.45
CA PRO A 201 -6.62 15.28 2.94
C PRO A 201 -7.68 15.19 4.04
N ASP A 202 -8.94 15.39 3.67
CA ASP A 202 -10.07 15.16 4.57
C ASP A 202 -10.19 13.67 4.92
N ARG A 203 -9.89 12.79 3.95
CA ARG A 203 -9.89 11.33 4.12
C ARG A 203 -8.73 10.68 3.41
N VAL A 204 -8.21 9.59 3.95
CA VAL A 204 -7.18 8.76 3.32
C VAL A 204 -7.65 7.31 3.20
N TYR A 205 -7.39 6.69 2.05
CA TYR A 205 -7.87 5.35 1.71
C TYR A 205 -6.71 4.34 1.65
N PHE A 206 -6.86 3.24 2.36
CA PHE A 206 -5.91 2.11 2.35
C PHE A 206 -6.63 0.79 2.13
N GLY A 207 -5.97 -0.16 1.48
CA GLY A 207 -6.50 -1.51 1.28
C GLY A 207 -6.33 -2.36 2.53
N GLN A 208 -7.34 -3.17 2.85
CA GLN A 208 -7.31 -4.14 3.95
C GLN A 208 -6.20 -5.19 3.79
N LYS A 209 -5.78 -5.48 2.54
CA LYS A 209 -4.72 -6.45 2.23
C LYS A 209 -3.48 -6.28 3.12
N ASP A 210 -3.10 -5.04 3.39
CA ASP A 210 -1.99 -4.70 4.27
C ASP A 210 -2.54 -4.39 5.68
N VAL A 211 -3.23 -5.35 6.32
CA VAL A 211 -4.04 -5.11 7.53
C VAL A 211 -3.25 -4.45 8.65
N GLN A 212 -2.02 -4.90 8.93
CA GLN A 212 -1.17 -4.29 9.94
C GLN A 212 -0.80 -2.85 9.59
N GLN A 213 -0.55 -2.54 8.31
CA GLN A 213 -0.35 -1.15 7.87
C GLN A 213 -1.58 -0.31 8.21
N THR A 214 -2.78 -0.82 7.97
CA THR A 214 -4.01 -0.08 8.28
C THR A 214 -4.15 0.21 9.78
N VAL A 215 -3.79 -0.73 10.65
CA VAL A 215 -3.84 -0.56 12.11
C VAL A 215 -2.76 0.43 12.58
N VAL A 216 -1.53 0.31 12.05
CA VAL A 216 -0.43 1.27 12.32
C VAL A 216 -0.82 2.69 11.92
N ILE A 217 -1.42 2.88 10.74
CA ILE A 217 -1.83 4.20 10.26
C ILE A 217 -3.01 4.75 11.06
N LYS A 218 -4.02 3.93 11.40
CA LYS A 218 -5.11 4.35 12.30
C LYS A 218 -4.57 4.81 13.65
N ARG A 219 -3.63 4.07 14.23
CA ARG A 219 -2.98 4.44 15.49
C ARG A 219 -2.19 5.74 15.35
N MET A 220 -1.38 5.89 14.30
CA MET A 220 -0.64 7.12 14.01
C MET A 220 -1.56 8.34 13.92
N VAL A 221 -2.66 8.23 13.18
CA VAL A 221 -3.61 9.33 13.00
C VAL A 221 -4.24 9.72 14.33
N LYS A 222 -4.64 8.73 15.14
CA LYS A 222 -5.22 8.94 16.47
C LYS A 222 -4.23 9.58 17.44
N ASP A 223 -3.06 8.98 17.62
CA ASP A 223 -2.09 9.37 18.65
C ASP A 223 -1.44 10.72 18.34
N LEU A 224 -1.27 11.06 17.06
CA LEU A 224 -0.67 12.33 16.63
C LEU A 224 -1.71 13.39 16.24
N HIS A 225 -3.01 13.13 16.53
CA HIS A 225 -4.12 14.05 16.26
C HIS A 225 -4.12 14.58 14.81
N VAL A 226 -3.84 13.71 13.85
CA VAL A 226 -3.84 14.08 12.43
C VAL A 226 -5.28 14.29 11.98
N GLY A 227 -5.61 15.47 11.46
CA GLY A 227 -6.95 15.83 11.02
C GLY A 227 -7.38 15.18 9.70
N THR A 228 -7.39 13.84 9.62
CA THR A 228 -7.84 13.07 8.46
C THR A 228 -8.57 11.80 8.91
N ASP A 229 -9.62 11.40 8.19
CA ASP A 229 -10.29 10.13 8.44
C ASP A 229 -9.63 8.98 7.66
N VAL A 230 -9.28 7.89 8.34
CA VAL A 230 -8.76 6.69 7.68
C VAL A 230 -9.91 5.79 7.22
N LYS A 231 -9.99 5.54 5.91
CA LYS A 231 -10.98 4.68 5.26
C LYS A 231 -10.30 3.41 4.74
N LEU A 232 -10.94 2.27 4.97
CA LEU A 232 -10.44 0.97 4.54
C LEU A 232 -11.29 0.43 3.39
N GLY A 233 -10.64 -0.02 2.32
CA GLY A 233 -11.27 -0.79 1.25
C GLY A 233 -10.98 -2.29 1.39
N PRO A 234 -11.92 -3.18 1.03
CA PRO A 234 -11.71 -4.62 1.12
C PRO A 234 -10.58 -5.08 0.19
N THR A 235 -9.97 -6.22 0.51
CA THR A 235 -8.98 -6.86 -0.35
C THR A 235 -9.63 -7.31 -1.66
N ILE A 236 -9.20 -6.71 -2.78
CA ILE A 236 -9.56 -7.20 -4.11
C ILE A 236 -8.71 -8.42 -4.45
N ARG A 237 -9.37 -9.46 -4.94
CA ARG A 237 -8.78 -10.76 -5.25
C ARG A 237 -8.98 -11.11 -6.72
N GLU A 238 -8.05 -11.89 -7.25
CA GLU A 238 -8.20 -12.54 -8.54
C GLU A 238 -9.23 -13.69 -8.44
N ALA A 239 -9.67 -14.25 -9.57
CA ALA A 239 -10.74 -15.25 -9.60
C ALA A 239 -10.43 -16.54 -8.82
N ASP A 240 -9.14 -16.86 -8.66
CA ASP A 240 -8.64 -18.01 -7.89
C ASP A 240 -8.42 -17.69 -6.40
N GLY A 241 -8.74 -16.46 -5.97
CA GLY A 241 -8.64 -16.00 -4.58
C GLY A 241 -7.33 -15.32 -4.21
N LEU A 242 -6.32 -15.30 -5.10
CA LEU A 242 -5.07 -14.59 -4.83
C LEU A 242 -5.32 -13.10 -4.59
N ALA A 243 -4.84 -12.56 -3.48
CA ALA A 243 -4.90 -11.12 -3.24
C ALA A 243 -4.12 -10.36 -4.32
N MET A 244 -4.74 -9.36 -4.94
CA MET A 244 -4.06 -8.58 -5.97
C MET A 244 -2.88 -7.80 -5.38
N SER A 245 -1.73 -7.88 -6.04
CA SER A 245 -0.52 -7.14 -5.67
C SER A 245 0.28 -6.78 -6.91
N SER A 246 0.92 -5.62 -6.89
CA SER A 246 1.95 -5.27 -7.88
C SER A 246 3.10 -6.28 -7.93
N ARG A 247 3.32 -7.05 -6.87
CA ARG A 247 4.35 -8.10 -6.83
C ARG A 247 3.94 -9.41 -7.54
N ASN A 248 2.66 -9.61 -7.88
CA ASN A 248 2.20 -10.86 -8.49
C ASN A 248 2.83 -11.10 -9.86
N VAL A 249 3.18 -10.04 -10.60
CA VAL A 249 3.88 -10.13 -11.90
C VAL A 249 5.25 -10.80 -11.81
N MET A 250 5.86 -10.80 -10.61
CA MET A 250 7.16 -11.42 -10.38
C MET A 250 7.08 -12.92 -10.09
N LEU A 251 5.88 -13.52 -9.96
CA LEU A 251 5.73 -14.93 -9.59
C LEU A 251 6.01 -15.88 -10.76
N GLY A 252 5.53 -15.54 -11.95
CA GLY A 252 5.38 -16.51 -13.04
C GLY A 252 4.35 -17.59 -12.73
N ALA A 253 4.00 -18.40 -13.73
CA ALA A 253 2.87 -19.32 -13.66
C ALA A 253 2.98 -20.37 -12.53
N ARG A 254 4.14 -21.05 -12.41
CA ARG A 254 4.33 -22.15 -11.46
C ARG A 254 4.34 -21.69 -10.01
N ARG A 255 5.11 -20.63 -9.67
CA ARG A 255 5.12 -20.09 -8.31
C ARG A 255 3.79 -19.45 -7.94
N ARG A 256 3.09 -18.82 -8.89
CA ARG A 256 1.74 -18.29 -8.66
C ARG A 256 0.77 -19.39 -8.23
N LYS A 257 0.75 -20.50 -8.96
CA LYS A 257 -0.14 -21.64 -8.66
C LYS A 257 0.07 -22.18 -7.25
N VAL A 258 1.34 -22.35 -6.85
CA VAL A 258 1.69 -22.84 -5.50
C VAL A 258 1.45 -21.78 -4.43
N GLY A 259 1.70 -20.50 -4.73
CA GLY A 259 1.52 -19.36 -3.82
C GLY A 259 0.09 -19.18 -3.29
N LEU A 260 -0.92 -19.78 -3.95
CA LEU A 260 -2.28 -19.91 -3.42
C LEU A 260 -2.35 -20.64 -2.07
N VAL A 261 -1.28 -21.34 -1.65
CA VAL A 261 -1.16 -21.99 -0.33
C VAL A 261 -1.53 -21.05 0.82
N LEU A 262 -1.11 -19.77 0.77
CA LEU A 262 -1.39 -18.81 1.83
C LEU A 262 -2.88 -18.51 1.95
N TYR A 263 -3.54 -18.20 0.83
CA TYR A 263 -4.98 -17.94 0.82
C TYR A 263 -5.77 -19.18 1.28
N LYS A 264 -5.42 -20.37 0.78
CA LYS A 264 -6.08 -21.61 1.18
C LYS A 264 -5.91 -21.90 2.67
N ALA A 265 -4.72 -21.67 3.23
CA ALA A 265 -4.45 -21.86 4.65
C ALA A 265 -5.30 -20.93 5.51
N LEU A 266 -5.37 -19.63 5.16
CA LEU A 266 -6.22 -18.67 5.87
C LEU A 266 -7.71 -19.05 5.78
N LYS A 267 -8.18 -19.57 4.63
CA LYS A 267 -9.54 -20.08 4.49
C LYS A 267 -9.81 -21.31 5.36
N GLU A 268 -8.85 -22.20 5.58
CA GLU A 268 -9.02 -23.30 6.53
C GLU A 268 -9.17 -22.80 7.97
N ALA A 269 -8.36 -21.80 8.36
CA ALA A 269 -8.49 -21.18 9.68
C ALA A 269 -9.84 -20.45 9.85
N GLU A 270 -10.28 -19.70 8.84
CA GLU A 270 -11.59 -19.07 8.85
C GLU A 270 -12.73 -20.11 8.94
N ARG A 271 -12.66 -21.23 8.20
CA ARG A 271 -13.65 -22.30 8.31
C ARG A 271 -13.69 -22.91 9.71
N ALA A 272 -12.53 -23.11 10.35
CA ALA A 272 -12.46 -23.59 11.72
C ALA A 272 -13.18 -22.61 12.67
N TYR A 273 -12.91 -21.31 12.55
CA TYR A 273 -13.60 -20.28 13.33
C TYR A 273 -15.12 -20.25 13.08
N LEU A 274 -15.54 -20.29 11.82
CA LEU A 274 -16.96 -20.31 11.43
C LEU A 274 -17.69 -21.57 11.91
N SER A 275 -16.97 -22.67 12.15
CA SER A 275 -17.50 -23.89 12.77
C SER A 275 -17.66 -23.81 14.30
N GLY A 276 -17.36 -22.66 14.90
CA GLY A 276 -17.50 -22.41 16.35
C GLY A 276 -16.21 -22.54 17.14
N LYS A 277 -15.05 -22.76 16.49
CA LYS A 277 -13.75 -22.81 17.19
C LYS A 277 -13.32 -21.42 17.62
N ARG A 278 -12.73 -21.30 18.81
CA ARG A 278 -12.24 -20.03 19.37
C ARG A 278 -10.81 -20.12 19.85
N ASP A 279 -10.34 -21.31 20.21
CA ASP A 279 -8.97 -21.57 20.59
C ASP A 279 -8.03 -21.46 19.38
N ARG A 280 -6.85 -20.87 19.61
CA ARG A 280 -5.83 -20.62 18.60
C ARG A 280 -5.40 -21.90 17.88
N GLU A 281 -5.13 -22.98 18.60
CA GLU A 281 -4.65 -24.23 18.01
C GLU A 281 -5.75 -24.91 17.19
N GLU A 282 -7.00 -24.81 17.65
CA GLU A 282 -8.14 -25.31 16.89
C GLU A 282 -8.38 -24.53 15.59
N ILE A 283 -8.10 -23.22 15.58
CA ILE A 283 -8.23 -22.34 14.41
C ILE A 283 -7.03 -22.49 13.46
N LEU A 284 -5.80 -22.39 13.96
CA LEU A 284 -4.58 -22.39 13.13
C LEU A 284 -4.11 -23.80 12.77
N GLY A 285 -4.46 -24.83 13.55
CA GLY A 285 -4.07 -26.21 13.31
C GLY A 285 -4.42 -26.72 11.89
N PRO A 286 -5.66 -26.55 11.40
CA PRO A 286 -6.03 -26.89 10.03
C PRO A 286 -5.20 -26.16 8.97
N ALA A 287 -4.94 -24.86 9.17
CA ALA A 287 -4.13 -24.05 8.27
C ALA A 287 -2.68 -24.56 8.21
N ASN A 288 -2.06 -24.80 9.36
CA ASN A 288 -0.69 -25.33 9.47
C ASN A 288 -0.55 -26.70 8.78
N ARG A 289 -1.50 -27.62 9.03
CA ARG A 289 -1.51 -28.94 8.37
C ARG A 289 -1.61 -28.85 6.85
N LEU A 290 -2.42 -27.91 6.33
CA LEU A 290 -2.53 -27.68 4.88
C LEU A 290 -1.19 -27.21 4.31
N VAL A 291 -0.56 -26.22 4.96
CA VAL A 291 0.74 -25.68 4.53
C VAL A 291 1.79 -26.79 4.49
N GLU A 292 1.87 -27.60 5.55
CA GLU A 292 2.80 -28.75 5.60
C GLU A 292 2.51 -29.79 4.53
N SER A 293 1.23 -30.08 4.23
CA SER A 293 0.86 -31.03 3.17
C SER A 293 1.36 -30.55 1.82
N ILE A 294 1.06 -29.30 1.46
CA ILE A 294 1.47 -28.72 0.18
C ILE A 294 2.99 -28.63 0.09
N ALA A 295 3.68 -28.29 1.18
CA ALA A 295 5.14 -28.30 1.22
C ALA A 295 5.72 -29.70 0.93
N ARG A 296 5.17 -30.76 1.56
CA ARG A 296 5.56 -32.16 1.28
C ARG A 296 5.28 -32.58 -0.15
N GLU A 297 4.11 -32.20 -0.70
CA GLU A 297 3.76 -32.45 -2.10
C GLU A 297 4.78 -31.81 -3.05
N GLN A 298 5.16 -30.54 -2.82
CA GLN A 298 6.17 -29.87 -3.64
C GLN A 298 7.56 -30.50 -3.49
N GLN A 299 7.93 -30.96 -2.30
CA GLN A 299 9.21 -31.65 -2.08
C GLN A 299 9.29 -33.01 -2.80
N ALA A 300 8.16 -33.70 -2.95
CA ALA A 300 8.07 -34.99 -3.65
C ALA A 300 8.16 -34.86 -5.18
N LEU A 301 7.87 -33.68 -5.74
CA LEU A 301 7.98 -33.39 -7.17
C LEU A 301 9.46 -33.19 -7.59
N PRO A 302 9.82 -33.48 -8.85
CA PRO A 302 11.14 -33.15 -9.38
C PRO A 302 11.36 -31.62 -9.46
N PRO A 303 12.61 -31.11 -9.43
CA PRO A 303 12.92 -29.68 -9.53
C PRO A 303 12.30 -28.96 -10.75
N SER A 304 12.09 -29.69 -11.85
CA SER A 304 11.47 -29.18 -13.08
C SER A 304 9.97 -28.88 -12.94
N GLU A 305 9.30 -29.42 -11.93
CA GLU A 305 7.85 -29.32 -11.75
C GLU A 305 7.43 -28.63 -10.45
N ARG A 306 8.33 -28.58 -9.44
CA ARG A 306 8.03 -27.99 -8.13
C ARG A 306 8.26 -26.49 -8.06
N ALA A 307 7.56 -25.83 -7.15
CA ALA A 307 7.94 -24.52 -6.63
C ALA A 307 8.04 -24.59 -5.11
N ILE A 308 9.21 -24.22 -4.57
CA ILE A 308 9.45 -24.20 -3.14
C ILE A 308 8.99 -22.86 -2.57
N PHE A 309 8.41 -22.92 -1.37
CA PHE A 309 8.00 -21.76 -0.61
C PHE A 309 8.38 -21.92 0.86
N GLU A 310 8.60 -20.80 1.54
CA GLU A 310 8.85 -20.72 2.97
C GLU A 310 7.68 -20.00 3.64
N LEU A 311 7.09 -20.61 4.67
CA LEU A 311 6.13 -19.92 5.54
C LEU A 311 6.93 -19.01 6.48
N ASP A 312 6.73 -17.70 6.38
CA ASP A 312 7.36 -16.73 7.28
C ASP A 312 6.57 -16.72 8.60
N TYR A 313 5.25 -16.50 8.51
CA TYR A 313 4.36 -16.70 9.63
C TYR A 313 2.91 -16.92 9.18
N ILE A 314 2.11 -17.50 10.07
CA ILE A 314 0.65 -17.43 10.07
C ILE A 314 0.20 -17.14 11.50
N SER A 315 -0.69 -16.18 11.68
CA SER A 315 -1.02 -15.62 12.99
C SER A 315 -2.52 -15.38 13.13
N LEU A 316 -2.98 -15.52 14.37
CA LEU A 316 -4.28 -15.09 14.88
C LEU A 316 -4.02 -14.00 15.91
N ALA A 317 -4.46 -12.78 15.63
CA ALA A 317 -4.15 -11.60 16.43
C ALA A 317 -5.37 -10.70 16.68
N ASP A 318 -5.31 -9.90 17.73
CA ASP A 318 -6.31 -8.87 18.02
C ASP A 318 -6.34 -7.81 16.91
N SER A 319 -7.53 -7.35 16.52
CA SER A 319 -7.68 -6.42 15.39
C SER A 319 -7.12 -5.02 15.63
N ASP A 320 -6.95 -4.62 16.89
CA ASP A 320 -6.51 -3.28 17.28
C ASP A 320 -5.08 -3.26 17.84
N SER A 321 -4.73 -4.23 18.71
CA SER A 321 -3.40 -4.32 19.31
C SER A 321 -2.42 -5.15 18.48
N LEU A 322 -2.93 -6.02 17.59
CA LEU A 322 -2.14 -7.01 16.83
C LEU A 322 -1.33 -7.96 17.72
N GLU A 323 -1.64 -8.03 19.01
CA GLU A 323 -1.09 -9.05 19.89
C GLU A 323 -1.73 -10.40 19.57
N GLU A 324 -0.91 -11.44 19.60
CA GLU A 324 -1.36 -12.78 19.28
C GLU A 324 -2.32 -13.31 20.33
N LEU A 325 -3.46 -13.82 19.87
CA LEU A 325 -4.53 -14.33 20.72
C LEU A 325 -4.38 -15.83 20.94
N GLN A 326 -4.71 -16.27 22.16
CA GLN A 326 -4.94 -17.68 22.49
C GLN A 326 -6.40 -18.08 22.29
N VAL A 327 -7.33 -17.16 22.56
CA VAL A 327 -8.77 -17.38 22.38
C VAL A 327 -9.39 -16.13 21.75
N VAL A 328 -10.27 -16.32 20.77
CA VAL A 328 -11.02 -15.23 20.13
C VAL A 328 -12.21 -14.80 21.00
N ASP A 329 -12.32 -13.50 21.24
CA ASP A 329 -13.49 -12.86 21.83
C ASP A 329 -14.49 -12.51 20.71
N ASP A 330 -15.65 -13.18 20.70
CA ASP A 330 -16.71 -12.99 19.70
C ASP A 330 -17.21 -11.55 19.59
N SER A 331 -17.11 -10.76 20.66
CA SER A 331 -17.54 -9.36 20.64
C SER A 331 -16.58 -8.44 19.88
N LYS A 332 -15.35 -8.89 19.64
CA LYS A 332 -14.28 -8.13 18.98
C LYS A 332 -13.87 -8.72 17.63
N GLY A 333 -13.94 -10.04 17.50
CA GLY A 333 -13.37 -10.76 16.38
C GLY A 333 -11.85 -10.84 16.46
N ALA A 334 -11.20 -11.17 15.35
CA ALA A 334 -9.75 -11.27 15.23
C ALA A 334 -9.27 -11.06 13.78
N VAL A 335 -7.94 -10.98 13.63
CA VAL A 335 -7.27 -10.94 12.33
C VAL A 335 -6.46 -12.21 12.16
N LEU A 336 -6.83 -13.00 11.15
CA LEU A 336 -5.97 -14.02 10.57
C LEU A 336 -5.05 -13.35 9.55
N SER A 337 -3.74 -13.49 9.69
CA SER A 337 -2.79 -12.97 8.72
C SER A 337 -1.62 -13.91 8.52
N GLY A 338 -0.95 -13.81 7.38
CA GLY A 338 0.25 -14.60 7.15
C GLY A 338 1.06 -14.09 5.98
N ALA A 339 2.28 -14.62 5.90
CA ALA A 339 3.22 -14.34 4.84
C ALA A 339 3.94 -15.60 4.37
N VAL A 340 4.08 -15.72 3.06
CA VAL A 340 4.81 -16.80 2.39
C VAL A 340 5.81 -16.20 1.43
N LYS A 341 7.02 -16.75 1.42
CA LYS A 341 8.09 -16.40 0.48
C LYS A 341 8.20 -17.49 -0.57
N MET A 342 7.80 -17.17 -1.80
CA MET A 342 8.00 -18.05 -2.96
C MET A 342 9.45 -17.96 -3.42
N LEU A 343 10.21 -19.04 -3.33
CA LEU A 343 11.61 -19.05 -3.73
C LEU A 343 11.77 -19.06 -5.27
N PRO A 344 12.93 -18.67 -5.81
CA PRO A 344 13.24 -18.87 -7.23
C PRO A 344 13.04 -20.33 -7.67
N LEU A 345 12.66 -20.54 -8.93
CA LEU A 345 12.52 -21.89 -9.48
C LEU A 345 13.89 -22.55 -9.62
N GLU A 346 14.04 -23.77 -9.12
CA GLU A 346 15.32 -24.49 -9.15
C GLU A 346 15.69 -24.98 -10.56
N SER A 347 14.69 -25.34 -11.37
CA SER A 347 14.87 -25.78 -12.75
C SER A 347 13.73 -25.24 -13.63
N PRO A 348 13.83 -23.97 -14.08
CA PRO A 348 12.89 -23.41 -15.05
C PRO A 348 13.06 -24.09 -16.42
N GLN A 349 11.95 -24.38 -17.09
CA GLN A 349 11.95 -25.00 -18.42
C GLN A 349 12.14 -23.94 -19.52
N PRO A 350 12.68 -24.30 -20.71
CA PRO A 350 12.78 -23.38 -21.82
C PRO A 350 11.42 -22.77 -22.19
N GLY A 351 11.33 -21.44 -22.17
CA GLY A 351 10.08 -20.70 -22.47
C GLY A 351 9.07 -20.66 -21.31
N GLU A 352 9.41 -21.18 -20.12
CA GLU A 352 8.55 -21.09 -18.95
C GLU A 352 8.43 -19.64 -18.45
N ASP A 353 7.20 -19.21 -18.17
CA ASP A 353 6.94 -17.94 -17.50
C ASP A 353 7.43 -17.99 -16.05
N CYS A 354 8.60 -17.40 -15.82
CA CYS A 354 9.22 -17.27 -14.50
C CYS A 354 8.85 -15.95 -13.80
N GLY A 355 8.01 -15.12 -14.42
CA GLY A 355 7.68 -13.77 -13.96
C GLY A 355 8.72 -12.72 -14.37
N GLU A 356 8.43 -11.46 -14.03
CA GLU A 356 9.34 -10.35 -14.31
C GLU A 356 10.72 -10.55 -13.65
N ASN A 357 11.76 -9.99 -14.28
CA ASN A 357 13.16 -10.11 -13.85
C ASN A 357 13.69 -11.56 -13.79
N GLY A 358 13.18 -12.45 -14.65
CA GLY A 358 13.70 -13.82 -14.79
C GLY A 358 13.36 -14.78 -13.64
N GLY A 359 12.68 -14.29 -12.60
CA GLY A 359 12.30 -15.07 -11.43
C GLY A 359 13.43 -15.37 -10.44
N ASP A 360 14.57 -14.69 -10.57
CA ASP A 360 15.78 -14.91 -9.77
C ASP A 360 15.64 -14.56 -8.28
N ASN A 361 14.55 -13.88 -7.90
CA ASN A 361 14.36 -13.39 -6.55
C ASN A 361 13.15 -14.04 -5.89
N PRO A 362 13.22 -14.27 -4.57
CA PRO A 362 12.05 -14.67 -3.83
C PRO A 362 10.96 -13.60 -3.89
N VAL A 363 9.70 -14.02 -4.03
CA VAL A 363 8.53 -13.13 -3.99
C VAL A 363 7.79 -13.38 -2.69
N ARG A 364 7.71 -12.35 -1.84
CA ARG A 364 7.01 -12.44 -0.56
C ARG A 364 5.55 -11.99 -0.71
N LEU A 365 4.65 -12.94 -0.52
CA LEU A 365 3.20 -12.75 -0.53
C LEU A 365 2.71 -12.56 0.90
N ILE A 366 1.72 -11.69 1.06
CA ILE A 366 1.02 -11.46 2.33
C ILE A 366 -0.48 -11.48 2.07
N ASP A 367 -1.24 -11.95 3.05
CA ASP A 367 -2.70 -11.98 2.99
C ASP A 367 -3.30 -11.96 4.40
N ASN A 368 -4.59 -11.62 4.49
CA ASN A 368 -5.34 -11.63 5.74
C ASN A 368 -6.84 -11.89 5.52
N ILE A 369 -7.49 -12.32 6.60
CA ILE A 369 -8.93 -12.43 6.76
C ILE A 369 -9.29 -11.87 8.14
N ILE A 370 -10.30 -11.00 8.20
CA ILE A 370 -10.87 -10.51 9.46
C ILE A 370 -12.05 -11.42 9.79
N ILE A 371 -12.05 -11.99 10.99
CA ILE A 371 -13.02 -12.99 11.47
C ILE A 371 -13.78 -12.52 12.70
#